data_AF-M7XSF1-F1
#
_entry.id   AF-M7XSF1-F1
#
_cell.length_a   1.000
_cell.length_b   1.000
_cell.length_c   1.000
_cell.angle_alpha   90.00
_cell.angle_beta   90.00
_cell.angle_gamma   90.00
#
_symmetry.space_group_name_H-M   'P 1'
#
loop_
_entity.id
_entity.type
_entity.pdbx_description
1 polymer ?
#
loop_
_entity_poly.entity_id
_entity_poly.type
_entity_poly.pdbx_seq_one_letter_code
_entity_poly.pdbx_strand_id
1 'polypeptide(L)'
;MIKEHFKGFSPLVNPEEEEFFAGPQTRWKEFKFLVKVLLEFVRGFRMLHFVGPCVTVFGSARFEESDKFYQLAIDVGERISRMGFAVMTGGGPGIMEAANRGAKNVGGKSIGCNIILPFEQHPNPYLDKWMNFKYFFVRKVLLSKYSYAFVVMPGGFGTLDEFFEALTLIQTKVMRRFPIVLMCSDFHEHLYDYIRHMAEYGTINKSDLDLFLLTDSVEEMETHIKKYAIEGYGLKRRHELRPAGILGERR
;
A
#
# COMPACT_ATOMS: atom_id res chain seq x y z
N MET A 1 -19.04 -29.52 23.20
CA MET A 1 -18.53 -28.91 24.44
C MET A 1 -17.02 -29.08 24.48
N ILE A 2 -16.27 -28.03 24.12
CA ILE A 2 -14.84 -27.92 24.46
C ILE A 2 -14.70 -26.56 25.13
N LYS A 3 -14.71 -26.55 26.46
CA LYS A 3 -14.25 -25.44 27.27
C LYS A 3 -12.79 -25.74 27.60
N GLU A 4 -11.89 -25.43 26.69
CA GLU A 4 -10.51 -25.16 27.08
C GLU A 4 -10.42 -23.67 27.40
N HIS A 5 -10.11 -23.37 28.66
CA HIS A 5 -9.70 -22.03 29.04
C HIS A 5 -8.37 -21.72 28.33
N PHE A 6 -8.45 -21.00 27.21
CA PHE A 6 -7.31 -20.31 26.60
C PHE A 6 -6.76 -19.29 27.61
N LYS A 7 -5.90 -19.74 28.52
CA LYS A 7 -4.97 -18.88 29.25
C LYS A 7 -3.86 -18.52 28.26
N GLY A 8 -3.85 -17.26 27.79
CA GLY A 8 -2.72 -16.73 27.03
C GLY A 8 -3.03 -15.85 25.83
N PHE A 9 -4.30 -15.57 25.52
CA PHE A 9 -4.62 -14.57 24.47
C PHE A 9 -4.50 -13.16 25.05
N SER A 10 -3.27 -12.70 25.25
CA SER A 10 -2.99 -11.26 25.36
C SER A 10 -2.49 -10.83 23.99
N PRO A 11 -3.37 -10.36 23.09
CA PRO A 11 -2.90 -9.80 21.85
C PRO A 11 -2.03 -8.59 22.20
N LEU A 12 -0.86 -8.53 21.60
CA LEU A 12 0.01 -7.35 21.66
C LEU A 12 -0.67 -6.27 20.83
N VAL A 13 -1.69 -5.63 21.41
CA VAL A 13 -2.49 -4.60 20.74
C VAL A 13 -1.82 -3.25 20.99
N ASN A 14 -1.77 -2.41 19.96
CA ASN A 14 -1.51 -1.00 20.16
C ASN A 14 -2.58 -0.45 21.13
N PRO A 15 -2.22 0.08 22.32
CA PRO A 15 -3.20 0.46 23.33
C PRO A 15 -4.26 1.46 22.84
N GLU A 16 -3.91 2.32 21.87
CA GLU A 16 -4.85 3.27 21.27
C GLU A 16 -5.84 2.60 20.30
N GLU A 17 -5.44 1.53 19.61
CA GLU A 17 -6.36 0.75 18.77
C GLU A 17 -7.15 -0.28 19.59
N GLU A 18 -6.57 -0.81 20.67
CA GLU A 18 -7.29 -1.68 21.61
C GLU A 18 -8.50 -0.95 22.20
N GLU A 19 -8.29 0.29 22.65
CA GLU A 19 -9.36 1.12 23.18
C GLU A 19 -10.43 1.43 22.13
N PHE A 20 -10.03 1.59 20.86
CA PHE A 20 -10.96 1.78 19.74
C PHE A 20 -11.82 0.54 19.46
N PHE A 21 -11.22 -0.66 19.51
CA PHE A 21 -11.94 -1.92 19.29
C PHE A 21 -12.67 -2.46 20.53
N ALA A 22 -12.58 -1.79 21.68
CA ALA A 22 -13.22 -2.19 22.93
C ALA A 22 -14.74 -1.94 22.98
N GLY A 23 -15.37 -1.56 21.86
CA GLY A 23 -16.80 -1.25 21.77
C GLY A 23 -17.14 0.16 22.25
N PRO A 24 -18.41 0.46 22.58
CA PRO A 24 -18.86 1.81 22.89
C PRO A 24 -18.09 2.45 24.06
N GLN A 25 -17.46 3.61 23.81
CA GLN A 25 -16.78 4.40 24.84
C GLN A 25 -17.59 5.63 25.25
N THR A 26 -17.10 6.36 26.26
CA THR A 26 -17.71 7.63 26.65
C THR A 26 -17.60 8.65 25.51
N ARG A 27 -18.61 9.52 25.37
CA ARG A 27 -18.62 10.59 24.35
C ARG A 27 -17.34 11.43 24.34
N TRP A 28 -16.73 11.64 25.49
CA TRP A 28 -15.49 12.40 25.62
C TRP A 28 -14.26 11.63 25.08
N LYS A 29 -14.19 10.32 25.32
CA LYS A 29 -13.13 9.48 24.73
C LYS A 29 -13.25 9.42 23.22
N GLU A 30 -14.47 9.20 22.71
CA GLU A 30 -14.77 9.22 21.27
C GLU A 30 -14.38 10.56 20.63
N PHE A 31 -14.75 11.68 21.26
CA PHE A 31 -14.36 13.01 20.77
C PHE A 31 -12.84 13.18 20.71
N LYS A 32 -12.11 12.78 21.76
CA LYS A 32 -10.64 12.82 21.76
C LYS A 32 -10.03 11.97 20.66
N PHE A 33 -10.57 10.76 20.44
CA PHE A 33 -10.15 9.89 19.35
C PHE A 33 -10.36 10.55 17.99
N LEU A 34 -11.53 11.12 17.74
CA LEU A 34 -11.82 11.86 16.50
C LEU A 34 -10.82 12.98 16.23
N VAL A 35 -10.46 13.77 17.26
CA VAL A 35 -9.46 14.83 17.12
C VAL A 35 -8.07 14.26 16.77
N LYS A 36 -7.66 13.13 17.38
CA LYS A 36 -6.39 12.46 17.04
C LYS A 36 -6.36 12.00 15.58
N VAL A 37 -7.44 11.35 15.13
CA VAL A 37 -7.60 10.86 13.75
C VAL A 37 -7.56 12.01 12.75
N LEU A 38 -8.28 13.10 13.03
CA LEU A 38 -8.27 14.31 12.21
C LEU A 38 -6.85 14.88 12.05
N LEU A 39 -6.11 14.98 13.15
CA LEU A 39 -4.74 15.50 13.12
C LEU A 39 -3.80 14.57 12.34
N GLU A 40 -4.00 13.25 12.41
CA GLU A 40 -3.22 12.30 11.62
C GLU A 40 -3.51 12.43 10.12
N PHE A 41 -4.78 12.59 9.72
CA PHE A 41 -5.14 12.90 8.33
C PHE A 41 -4.51 14.20 7.85
N VAL A 42 -4.58 15.27 8.63
CA VAL A 42 -3.97 16.57 8.27
C VAL A 42 -2.47 16.42 8.03
N ARG A 43 -1.76 15.67 8.89
CA ARG A 43 -0.33 15.40 8.73
C ARG A 43 -0.05 14.57 7.48
N GLY A 44 -0.82 13.49 7.25
CA GLY A 44 -0.68 12.63 6.08
C GLY A 44 -0.92 13.38 4.77
N PHE A 45 -1.97 14.20 4.70
CA PHE A 45 -2.25 15.03 3.52
C PHE A 45 -1.15 16.03 3.23
N ARG A 46 -0.54 16.64 4.26
CA ARG A 46 0.58 17.58 4.10
C ARG A 46 1.86 16.87 3.64
N MET A 47 2.15 15.69 4.19
CA MET A 47 3.33 14.90 3.82
C MET A 47 3.28 14.49 2.33
N LEU A 48 2.11 14.02 1.88
CA LEU A 48 1.92 13.51 0.52
C LEU A 48 1.59 14.59 -0.52
N HIS A 49 1.36 15.84 -0.10
CA HIS A 49 0.88 16.91 -0.98
C HIS A 49 1.78 17.16 -2.22
N PHE A 50 3.10 17.07 -2.07
CA PHE A 50 4.09 17.38 -3.11
C PHE A 50 4.81 16.17 -3.71
N VAL A 51 4.41 14.96 -3.32
CA VAL A 51 5.10 13.75 -3.80
C VAL A 51 4.93 13.61 -5.31
N GLY A 52 3.73 13.90 -5.83
CA GLY A 52 3.36 13.66 -7.21
C GLY A 52 2.60 12.33 -7.37
N PRO A 53 2.36 11.87 -8.60
CA PRO A 53 1.67 10.60 -8.82
C PRO A 53 2.51 9.44 -8.29
N CYS A 54 1.90 8.58 -7.46
CA CYS A 54 2.58 7.45 -6.87
C CYS A 54 2.14 6.13 -7.51
N VAL A 55 3.04 5.15 -7.49
CA VAL A 55 2.67 3.74 -7.57
C VAL A 55 3.00 3.13 -6.22
N THR A 56 2.04 2.44 -5.60
CA THR A 56 2.29 1.76 -4.34
C THR A 56 2.72 0.33 -4.57
N VAL A 57 3.81 -0.08 -3.92
CA VAL A 57 4.30 -1.45 -3.94
C VAL A 57 4.04 -2.11 -2.58
N PHE A 58 3.37 -3.24 -2.61
CA PHE A 58 3.07 -4.08 -1.45
C PHE A 58 3.80 -5.41 -1.55
N GLY A 59 4.18 -5.99 -0.41
CA GLY A 59 4.78 -7.31 -0.35
C GLY A 59 5.25 -7.67 1.05
N SER A 60 5.84 -8.85 1.21
CA SER A 60 6.30 -9.35 2.50
C SER A 60 7.39 -8.47 3.11
N ALA A 61 7.30 -8.23 4.41
CA ALA A 61 8.37 -7.64 5.22
C ALA A 61 9.50 -8.64 5.56
N ARG A 62 9.35 -9.92 5.18
CA ARG A 62 10.19 -11.02 5.69
C ARG A 62 11.21 -11.56 4.69
N PHE A 63 11.13 -11.20 3.42
CA PHE A 63 12.11 -11.64 2.43
C PHE A 63 13.41 -10.87 2.60
N GLU A 64 14.54 -11.59 2.64
CA GLU A 64 15.87 -11.00 2.76
C GLU A 64 16.43 -10.56 1.40
N GLU A 65 17.51 -9.79 1.39
CA GLU A 65 18.10 -9.25 0.16
C GLU A 65 18.51 -10.33 -0.86
N SER A 66 18.86 -11.53 -0.40
CA SER A 66 19.27 -12.65 -1.27
C SER A 66 18.10 -13.34 -1.97
N ASP A 67 16.85 -13.07 -1.56
CA ASP A 67 15.66 -13.70 -2.11
C ASP A 67 15.36 -13.20 -3.53
N LYS A 68 14.92 -14.12 -4.41
CA LYS A 68 14.53 -13.79 -5.79
C LYS A 68 13.45 -12.71 -5.85
N PHE A 69 12.51 -12.71 -4.91
CA PHE A 69 11.42 -11.73 -4.86
C PHE A 69 11.90 -10.36 -4.39
N TYR A 70 12.91 -10.32 -3.51
CA TYR A 70 13.53 -9.06 -3.13
C TYR A 70 14.24 -8.42 -4.33
N GLN A 71 15.04 -9.18 -5.07
CA GLN A 71 15.72 -8.67 -6.26
C GLN A 71 14.73 -8.19 -7.33
N LEU A 72 13.67 -8.95 -7.59
CA LEU A 72 12.61 -8.53 -8.50
C LEU A 72 11.92 -7.24 -8.04
N ALA A 73 11.71 -7.06 -6.73
CA ALA A 73 11.12 -5.84 -6.19
C ALA A 73 12.04 -4.60 -6.37
N ILE A 74 13.37 -4.77 -6.38
CA ILE A 74 14.29 -3.70 -6.78
C ILE A 74 14.00 -3.29 -8.23
N ASP A 75 13.95 -4.25 -9.16
CA ASP A 75 13.70 -3.99 -10.58
C ASP A 75 12.35 -3.30 -10.81
N VAL A 76 11.32 -3.74 -10.08
CA VAL A 76 9.99 -3.09 -10.06
C VAL A 76 10.10 -1.64 -9.61
N GLY A 77 10.80 -1.36 -8.50
CA GLY A 77 10.98 0.00 -7.97
C GLY A 77 11.75 0.92 -8.93
N GLU A 78 12.80 0.40 -9.56
CA GLU A 78 13.54 1.10 -10.61
C GLU A 78 12.63 1.44 -11.79
N ARG A 79 11.84 0.46 -12.25
CA ARG A 79 11.00 0.62 -13.42
C ARG A 79 9.89 1.64 -13.21
N ILE A 80 9.23 1.60 -12.06
CA ILE A 80 8.22 2.57 -11.65
C ILE A 80 8.81 4.00 -11.67
N SER A 81 10.00 4.16 -11.10
CA SER A 81 10.67 5.46 -11.03
C SER A 81 11.08 5.98 -12.41
N ARG A 82 11.55 5.10 -13.31
CA ARG A 82 11.87 5.47 -14.70
C ARG A 82 10.64 5.94 -15.49
N MET A 83 9.44 5.44 -15.17
CA MET A 83 8.19 5.96 -15.74
C MET A 83 7.86 7.38 -15.25
N GLY A 84 8.49 7.86 -14.17
CA GLY A 84 8.31 9.19 -13.59
C GLY A 84 7.32 9.21 -12.42
N PHE A 85 6.95 8.05 -11.87
CA PHE A 85 6.17 7.95 -10.65
C PHE A 85 7.07 7.97 -9.41
N ALA A 86 6.53 8.45 -8.29
CA ALA A 86 7.11 8.16 -6.99
C ALA A 86 6.78 6.73 -6.59
N VAL A 87 7.72 6.03 -5.95
CA VAL A 87 7.46 4.73 -5.32
C VAL A 87 7.00 4.97 -3.88
N MET A 88 5.81 4.47 -3.56
CA MET A 88 5.25 4.52 -2.21
C MET A 88 5.15 3.10 -1.65
N THR A 89 5.49 2.91 -0.38
CA THR A 89 5.40 1.60 0.28
C THR A 89 4.91 1.76 1.73
N GLY A 90 4.80 0.66 2.46
CA GLY A 90 4.63 0.68 3.91
C GLY A 90 5.88 1.08 4.69
N GLY A 91 7.02 1.33 4.03
CA GLY A 91 8.26 1.83 4.63
C GLY A 91 9.00 0.85 5.56
N GLY A 92 8.56 -0.40 5.64
CA GLY A 92 9.23 -1.46 6.40
C GLY A 92 10.35 -2.16 5.60
N PRO A 93 10.93 -3.23 6.17
CA PRO A 93 11.94 -4.09 5.52
C PRO A 93 11.36 -4.96 4.40
N GLY A 94 12.19 -5.83 3.83
CA GLY A 94 11.80 -6.81 2.82
C GLY A 94 11.41 -6.18 1.50
N ILE A 95 10.30 -6.62 0.91
CA ILE A 95 9.86 -6.14 -0.42
C ILE A 95 9.63 -4.63 -0.44
N MET A 96 9.12 -4.07 0.67
CA MET A 96 8.91 -2.62 0.77
C MET A 96 10.24 -1.88 0.63
N GLU A 97 11.26 -2.32 1.38
CA GLU A 97 12.61 -1.79 1.28
C GLU A 97 13.21 -1.98 -0.12
N ALA A 98 13.08 -3.16 -0.71
CA ALA A 98 13.58 -3.46 -2.05
C ALA A 98 13.02 -2.49 -3.10
N ALA A 99 11.71 -2.25 -3.09
CA ALA A 99 11.07 -1.32 -4.01
C ALA A 99 11.53 0.13 -3.77
N ASN A 100 11.68 0.55 -2.50
CA ASN A 100 12.22 1.86 -2.15
C ASN A 100 13.68 2.00 -2.61
N ARG A 101 14.51 0.97 -2.42
CA ARG A 101 15.89 0.91 -2.88
C ARG A 101 15.98 1.03 -4.40
N GLY A 102 15.18 0.27 -5.13
CA GLY A 102 15.09 0.37 -6.59
C GLY A 102 14.75 1.80 -7.03
N ALA A 103 13.78 2.44 -6.38
CA ALA A 103 13.48 3.84 -6.68
C ALA A 103 14.70 4.76 -6.52
N LYS A 104 15.44 4.59 -5.42
CA LYS A 104 16.65 5.38 -5.12
C LYS A 104 17.80 5.12 -6.10
N ASN A 105 18.00 3.89 -6.56
CA ASN A 105 19.06 3.53 -7.50
C ASN A 105 19.02 4.38 -8.79
N VAL A 106 17.81 4.78 -9.21
CA VAL A 106 17.59 5.58 -10.43
C VAL A 106 17.23 7.04 -10.14
N GLY A 107 17.43 7.50 -8.91
CA GLY A 107 17.15 8.88 -8.49
C GLY A 107 15.65 9.23 -8.42
N GLY A 108 14.77 8.23 -8.34
CA GLY A 108 13.34 8.40 -8.13
C GLY A 108 12.99 8.85 -6.70
N LYS A 109 11.75 9.33 -6.52
CA LYS A 109 11.21 9.66 -5.20
C LYS A 109 10.74 8.38 -4.49
N SER A 110 11.16 8.21 -3.24
CA SER A 110 10.86 7.05 -2.41
C SER A 110 10.15 7.45 -1.12
N ILE A 111 8.93 6.94 -0.91
CA ILE A 111 8.02 7.38 0.16
C ILE A 111 7.57 6.20 1.03
N GLY A 112 7.53 6.41 2.35
CA GLY A 112 7.13 5.40 3.33
C GLY A 112 5.90 5.83 4.13
N CYS A 113 4.87 4.99 4.14
CA CYS A 113 3.71 5.12 5.03
C CYS A 113 3.79 4.02 6.09
N ASN A 114 4.64 4.22 7.10
CA ASN A 114 4.89 3.26 8.18
C ASN A 114 3.71 3.18 9.14
N ILE A 115 3.46 2.01 9.72
CA ILE A 115 2.49 1.83 10.80
C ILE A 115 3.25 1.49 12.08
N ILE A 116 2.88 2.12 13.20
CA ILE A 116 3.54 1.86 14.48
C ILE A 116 3.07 0.49 14.99
N LEU A 117 4.00 -0.47 14.96
CA LEU A 117 3.79 -1.83 15.46
C LEU A 117 4.72 -2.13 16.64
N PRO A 118 4.35 -3.09 17.49
CA PRO A 118 5.19 -3.48 18.62
C PRO A 118 6.52 -4.16 18.22
N PHE A 119 6.67 -4.64 16.97
CA PHE A 119 7.82 -5.47 16.54
C PHE A 119 8.59 -4.93 15.34
N GLU A 120 8.16 -3.80 14.76
CA GLU A 120 8.65 -3.31 13.47
C GLU A 120 8.70 -1.79 13.52
N GLN A 121 9.81 -1.24 14.05
CA GLN A 121 9.86 0.17 14.45
C GLN A 121 10.72 1.06 13.57
N HIS A 122 11.57 0.51 12.71
CA HIS A 122 12.52 1.31 11.95
C HIS A 122 12.10 1.46 10.48
N PRO A 123 11.94 2.69 9.98
CA PRO A 123 11.77 2.93 8.55
C PRO A 123 13.02 2.48 7.80
N ASN A 124 12.84 1.91 6.62
CA ASN A 124 13.98 1.46 5.81
C ASN A 124 14.85 2.66 5.33
N PRO A 125 16.16 2.47 5.06
CA PRO A 125 17.10 3.56 4.83
C PRO A 125 16.97 4.23 3.46
N TYR A 126 16.07 3.74 2.60
CA TYR A 126 15.92 4.21 1.22
C TYR A 126 14.75 5.20 1.04
N LEU A 127 14.19 5.73 2.13
CA LEU A 127 13.07 6.66 2.12
C LEU A 127 13.53 8.12 2.08
N ASP A 128 12.98 8.90 1.14
CA ASP A 128 13.18 10.36 1.10
C ASP A 128 12.25 11.07 2.09
N LYS A 129 11.02 10.57 2.21
CA LYS A 129 10.01 11.05 3.15
C LYS A 129 9.24 9.87 3.71
N TRP A 130 8.94 9.91 5.00
CA TRP A 130 8.06 8.94 5.62
C TRP A 130 7.24 9.56 6.73
N MET A 131 6.13 8.89 7.05
CA MET A 131 5.31 9.21 8.22
C MET A 131 4.93 7.91 8.93
N ASN A 132 5.04 7.95 10.26
CA ASN A 132 4.54 6.89 11.13
C ASN A 132 3.07 7.17 11.45
N PHE A 133 2.21 6.29 10.97
CA PHE A 133 0.79 6.24 11.27
C PHE A 133 0.54 5.44 12.54
N LYS A 134 -0.46 5.86 13.31
CA LYS A 134 -0.97 5.13 14.47
C LYS A 134 -2.18 4.29 14.13
N TYR A 135 -3.01 4.77 13.21
CA TYR A 135 -4.28 4.15 12.85
C TYR A 135 -4.19 3.49 11.48
N PHE A 136 -4.43 2.17 11.42
CA PHE A 136 -4.34 1.41 10.17
C PHE A 136 -5.24 1.97 9.05
N PHE A 137 -6.47 2.35 9.38
CA PHE A 137 -7.43 2.85 8.38
C PHE A 137 -7.02 4.20 7.78
N VAL A 138 -6.34 5.07 8.53
CA VAL A 138 -5.84 6.36 8.01
C VAL A 138 -4.74 6.09 6.98
N ARG A 139 -3.83 5.18 7.30
CA ARG A 139 -2.75 4.75 6.41
C ARG A 139 -3.30 4.19 5.10
N LYS A 140 -4.26 3.26 5.16
CA LYS A 140 -4.90 2.63 3.99
C LYS A 140 -5.53 3.65 3.04
N VAL A 141 -6.31 4.59 3.60
CA VAL A 141 -6.94 5.67 2.83
C VAL A 141 -5.89 6.50 2.10
N LEU A 142 -4.78 6.85 2.76
CA LEU A 142 -3.73 7.66 2.16
C LEU A 142 -2.93 6.91 1.10
N LEU A 143 -2.60 5.63 1.33
CA LEU A 143 -1.95 4.78 0.34
C LEU A 143 -2.77 4.70 -0.95
N SER A 144 -4.07 4.45 -0.81
CA SER A 144 -5.01 4.38 -1.93
C SER A 144 -5.19 5.74 -2.62
N LYS A 145 -5.40 6.82 -1.86
CA LYS A 145 -5.72 8.16 -2.42
C LYS A 145 -4.63 8.73 -3.34
N TYR A 146 -3.36 8.53 -3.01
CA TYR A 146 -2.24 9.14 -3.74
C TYR A 146 -1.65 8.21 -4.82
N SER A 147 -2.16 6.99 -4.92
CA SER A 147 -1.70 6.00 -5.88
C SER A 147 -2.49 6.04 -7.19
N TYR A 148 -1.78 5.75 -8.27
CA TYR A 148 -2.31 5.61 -9.62
C TYR A 148 -2.11 4.19 -10.17
N ALA A 149 -1.31 3.37 -9.49
CA ALA A 149 -1.14 1.95 -9.73
C ALA A 149 -0.78 1.25 -8.43
N PHE A 150 -1.16 -0.02 -8.30
CA PHE A 150 -0.66 -0.92 -7.27
C PHE A 150 0.14 -2.04 -7.92
N VAL A 151 1.29 -2.34 -7.33
CA VAL A 151 2.07 -3.54 -7.65
C VAL A 151 2.14 -4.40 -6.38
N VAL A 152 1.58 -5.59 -6.47
CA VAL A 152 1.43 -6.54 -5.38
C VAL A 152 2.41 -7.67 -5.63
N MET A 153 3.47 -7.70 -4.82
CA MET A 153 4.49 -8.75 -4.82
C MET A 153 4.11 -9.86 -3.84
N PRO A 154 4.80 -11.02 -3.87
CA PRO A 154 4.64 -12.06 -2.86
C PRO A 154 4.65 -11.54 -1.42
N GLY A 155 3.62 -11.91 -0.67
CA GLY A 155 3.32 -11.29 0.61
C GLY A 155 2.36 -12.11 1.48
N GLY A 156 2.18 -11.63 2.71
CA GLY A 156 1.29 -12.24 3.70
C GLY A 156 -0.04 -11.49 3.83
N PHE A 157 -0.64 -11.57 5.01
CA PHE A 157 -1.96 -10.97 5.26
C PHE A 157 -2.04 -9.48 4.99
N GLY A 158 -1.06 -8.68 5.39
CA GLY A 158 -1.07 -7.24 5.12
C GLY A 158 -1.05 -6.91 3.62
N THR A 159 -0.37 -7.75 2.82
CA THR A 159 -0.34 -7.59 1.35
C THR A 159 -1.69 -7.96 0.73
N LEU A 160 -2.29 -9.06 1.16
CA LEU A 160 -3.59 -9.50 0.65
C LEU A 160 -4.75 -8.60 1.11
N ASP A 161 -4.65 -8.03 2.30
CA ASP A 161 -5.60 -7.03 2.83
C ASP A 161 -5.70 -5.83 1.88
N GLU A 162 -4.57 -5.23 1.52
CA GLU A 162 -4.52 -4.09 0.58
C GLU A 162 -4.96 -4.49 -0.85
N PHE A 163 -4.61 -5.70 -1.30
CA PHE A 163 -5.03 -6.21 -2.60
C PHE A 163 -6.54 -6.36 -2.69
N PHE A 164 -7.18 -7.05 -1.73
CA PHE A 164 -8.62 -7.26 -1.74
C PHE A 164 -9.40 -5.98 -1.43
N GLU A 165 -8.86 -5.07 -0.62
CA GLU A 165 -9.44 -3.75 -0.39
C GLU A 165 -9.53 -2.97 -1.72
N ALA A 166 -8.44 -2.93 -2.49
CA ALA A 166 -8.42 -2.26 -3.79
C ALA A 166 -9.44 -2.85 -4.77
N LEU A 167 -9.48 -4.19 -4.88
CA LEU A 167 -10.46 -4.87 -5.74
C LEU A 167 -11.90 -4.54 -5.33
N THR A 168 -12.19 -4.57 -4.03
CA THR A 168 -13.53 -4.26 -3.49
C THR A 168 -13.91 -2.80 -3.79
N LEU A 169 -13.00 -1.85 -3.59
CA LEU A 169 -13.25 -0.43 -3.85
C LEU A 169 -13.52 -0.14 -5.34
N ILE A 170 -12.83 -0.84 -6.26
CA ILE A 170 -13.08 -0.73 -7.69
C ILE A 170 -14.39 -1.42 -8.08
N GLN A 171 -14.63 -2.64 -7.59
CA GLN A 171 -15.83 -3.42 -7.87
C GLN A 171 -17.11 -2.66 -7.45
N THR A 172 -17.07 -2.01 -6.29
CA THR A 172 -18.17 -1.20 -5.74
C THR A 172 -18.24 0.22 -6.32
N LYS A 173 -17.33 0.59 -7.22
CA LYS A 173 -17.25 1.92 -7.87
C LYS A 173 -17.02 3.08 -6.90
N VAL A 174 -16.59 2.81 -5.67
CA VAL A 174 -16.14 3.83 -4.71
C VAL A 174 -14.85 4.49 -5.22
N MET A 175 -13.99 3.70 -5.86
CA MET A 175 -12.77 4.17 -6.50
C MET A 175 -12.84 4.00 -8.02
N ARG A 176 -12.27 4.96 -8.76
CA ARG A 176 -12.06 4.81 -10.20
C ARG A 176 -11.12 3.63 -10.45
N ARG A 177 -11.41 2.83 -11.47
CA ARG A 177 -10.53 1.73 -11.89
C ARG A 177 -9.15 2.27 -12.24
N PHE A 178 -8.14 1.69 -11.59
CA PHE A 178 -6.73 1.98 -11.81
C PHE A 178 -5.96 0.64 -11.90
N PRO A 179 -4.78 0.60 -12.53
CA PRO A 179 -4.04 -0.64 -12.72
C PRO A 179 -3.60 -1.27 -11.40
N ILE A 180 -3.94 -2.55 -11.23
CA ILE A 180 -3.44 -3.41 -10.16
C ILE A 180 -2.67 -4.54 -10.83
N VAL A 181 -1.40 -4.74 -10.46
CA VAL A 181 -0.56 -5.81 -10.98
C VAL A 181 -0.21 -6.76 -9.83
N LEU A 182 -0.50 -8.04 -9.99
CA LEU A 182 -0.10 -9.13 -9.10
C LEU A 182 1.11 -9.82 -9.74
N MET A 183 2.27 -9.69 -9.11
CA MET A 183 3.54 -10.24 -9.61
C MET A 183 3.76 -11.66 -9.10
N CYS A 184 4.51 -12.47 -9.85
CA CYS A 184 4.88 -13.84 -9.50
C CYS A 184 3.68 -14.79 -9.52
N SER A 185 3.36 -15.31 -10.70
CA SER A 185 2.27 -16.24 -10.93
C SER A 185 2.44 -17.56 -10.16
N ASP A 186 3.68 -18.03 -10.05
CA ASP A 186 4.05 -19.23 -9.28
C ASP A 186 3.64 -19.14 -7.81
N PHE A 187 3.89 -17.99 -7.17
CA PHE A 187 3.55 -17.78 -5.77
C PHE A 187 2.03 -17.62 -5.55
N HIS A 188 1.32 -17.05 -6.52
CA HIS A 188 -0.10 -16.70 -6.39
C HIS A 188 -1.06 -17.68 -7.07
N GLU A 189 -0.58 -18.83 -7.57
CA GLU A 189 -1.40 -19.82 -8.29
C GLU A 189 -2.65 -20.22 -7.49
N HIS A 190 -2.48 -20.69 -6.26
CA HIS A 190 -3.60 -21.11 -5.41
C HIS A 190 -4.56 -19.98 -5.04
N LEU A 191 -4.04 -18.76 -4.88
CA LEU A 191 -4.88 -17.58 -4.63
C LEU A 191 -5.72 -17.28 -5.87
N TYR A 192 -5.11 -17.30 -7.05
CA TYR A 192 -5.79 -17.05 -8.32
C TYR A 192 -6.86 -18.12 -8.59
N ASP A 193 -6.57 -19.39 -8.31
CA ASP A 193 -7.53 -20.49 -8.39
C ASP A 193 -8.74 -20.26 -7.49
N TYR A 194 -8.51 -19.81 -6.26
CA TYR A 194 -9.60 -19.46 -5.35
C TYR A 194 -10.44 -18.29 -5.86
N ILE A 195 -9.81 -17.26 -6.46
CA ILE A 195 -10.53 -16.14 -7.07
C ILE A 195 -11.36 -16.59 -8.28
N ARG A 196 -10.84 -17.51 -9.10
CA ARG A 196 -11.62 -18.14 -10.18
C ARG A 196 -12.80 -18.92 -9.64
N HIS A 197 -12.61 -19.67 -8.55
CA HIS A 197 -13.69 -20.39 -7.88
C HIS A 197 -14.80 -19.45 -7.37
N MET A 198 -14.43 -18.29 -6.82
CA MET A 198 -15.40 -17.25 -6.45
C MET A 198 -16.25 -16.78 -7.64
N ALA A 199 -15.64 -16.61 -8.81
CA ALA A 199 -16.36 -16.23 -10.03
C ALA A 199 -17.25 -17.35 -10.58
N GLU A 200 -16.82 -18.61 -10.46
CA GLU A 200 -17.60 -19.79 -10.84
C GLU A 200 -18.84 -19.98 -9.95
N TYR A 201 -18.68 -19.78 -8.63
CA TYR A 201 -19.76 -19.88 -7.66
C TYR A 201 -20.67 -18.64 -7.63
N GLY A 202 -20.28 -17.56 -8.32
CA GLY A 202 -21.05 -16.33 -8.44
C GLY A 202 -20.97 -15.41 -7.22
N THR A 203 -19.93 -15.51 -6.40
CA THR A 203 -19.67 -14.53 -5.31
C THR A 203 -18.98 -13.27 -5.82
N ILE A 204 -18.41 -13.31 -7.02
CA ILE A 204 -17.95 -12.17 -7.82
C ILE A 204 -18.39 -12.34 -9.28
N ASN A 205 -18.39 -11.26 -10.07
CA ASN A 205 -18.66 -11.37 -11.51
C ASN A 205 -17.44 -11.97 -12.23
N LYS A 206 -17.66 -12.69 -13.34
CA LYS A 206 -16.55 -13.18 -14.18
C LYS A 206 -15.64 -12.06 -14.71
N SER A 207 -16.21 -10.89 -15.00
CA SER A 207 -15.46 -9.69 -15.41
C SER A 207 -14.60 -9.10 -14.29
N ASP A 208 -14.80 -9.49 -13.04
CA ASP A 208 -13.99 -9.01 -11.92
C ASP A 208 -12.58 -9.62 -11.96
N LEU A 209 -12.39 -10.72 -12.70
CA LEU A 209 -11.06 -11.29 -12.99
C LEU A 209 -10.19 -10.35 -13.83
N ASP A 210 -10.79 -9.41 -14.57
CA ASP A 210 -10.07 -8.43 -15.36
C ASP A 210 -9.57 -7.24 -14.53
N LEU A 211 -9.95 -7.15 -13.24
CA LEU A 211 -9.63 -5.99 -12.40
C LEU A 211 -8.13 -5.87 -12.10
N PHE A 212 -7.37 -6.95 -12.22
CA PHE A 212 -5.92 -6.96 -12.03
C PHE A 212 -5.23 -7.76 -13.13
N LEU A 213 -3.94 -7.50 -13.33
CA LEU A 213 -3.05 -8.27 -14.19
C LEU A 213 -2.21 -9.21 -13.34
N LEU A 214 -2.24 -10.52 -13.61
CA LEU A 214 -1.28 -11.48 -13.06
C LEU A 214 -0.13 -11.66 -14.07
N THR A 215 1.12 -11.39 -13.67
CA THR A 215 2.28 -11.49 -14.57
C THR A 215 3.59 -11.79 -13.84
N ASP A 216 4.55 -12.34 -14.58
CA ASP A 216 5.94 -12.52 -14.17
C ASP A 216 6.89 -11.51 -14.83
N SER A 217 6.39 -10.69 -15.77
CA SER A 217 7.20 -9.75 -16.55
C SER A 217 7.08 -8.32 -16.02
N VAL A 218 8.24 -7.73 -15.72
CA VAL A 218 8.35 -6.30 -15.37
C VAL A 218 7.97 -5.41 -16.56
N GLU A 219 8.20 -5.86 -17.79
CA GLU A 219 7.82 -5.16 -19.02
C GLU A 219 6.30 -5.15 -19.22
N GLU A 220 5.62 -6.27 -18.93
CA GLU A 220 4.17 -6.34 -19.00
C GLU A 220 3.53 -5.47 -17.93
N MET A 221 4.05 -5.51 -16.69
CA MET A 221 3.68 -4.59 -15.61
C MET A 221 3.84 -3.12 -16.05
N GLU A 222 5.00 -2.75 -16.62
CA GLU A 222 5.26 -1.40 -17.11
C GLU A 222 4.22 -0.97 -18.16
N THR A 223 3.97 -1.84 -19.13
CA THR A 223 3.02 -1.58 -20.23
C THR A 223 1.61 -1.39 -19.69
N HIS A 224 1.18 -2.24 -18.76
CA HIS A 224 -0.12 -2.15 -18.12
C HIS A 224 -0.29 -0.84 -17.34
N ILE A 225 0.72 -0.45 -16.55
CA ILE A 225 0.70 0.80 -15.80
C ILE A 225 0.68 2.01 -16.74
N LYS A 226 1.50 2.04 -17.80
CA LYS A 226 1.49 3.16 -18.77
C LYS A 226 0.10 3.33 -19.40
N LYS A 227 -0.51 2.24 -19.87
CA LYS A 227 -1.82 2.27 -20.51
C LYS A 227 -2.91 2.77 -19.56
N TYR A 228 -3.04 2.20 -18.37
CA TYR A 228 -4.19 2.49 -17.51
C TYR A 228 -3.96 3.65 -16.53
N ALA A 229 -2.72 3.88 -16.08
CA ALA A 229 -2.40 5.01 -15.20
C ALA A 229 -2.09 6.28 -16.00
N ILE A 230 -1.17 6.24 -16.98
CA ILE A 230 -0.74 7.45 -17.68
C ILE A 230 -1.80 7.91 -18.69
N GLU A 231 -2.19 7.03 -19.61
CA GLU A 231 -3.19 7.39 -20.63
C GLU A 231 -4.59 7.47 -20.01
N GLY A 232 -4.96 6.51 -19.17
CA GLY A 232 -6.27 6.47 -18.51
C GLY A 232 -6.57 7.65 -17.59
N TYR A 233 -5.57 8.21 -16.91
CA TYR A 233 -5.72 9.43 -16.10
C TYR A 233 -5.24 10.71 -16.81
N GLY A 234 -4.74 10.61 -18.04
CA GLY A 234 -4.23 11.76 -18.79
C GLY A 234 -3.05 12.44 -18.10
N LEU A 235 -2.19 11.68 -17.41
CA LEU A 235 -1.04 12.22 -16.69
C LEU A 235 -0.03 12.81 -17.67
N LYS A 236 0.31 14.07 -17.47
CA LYS A 236 1.37 14.76 -18.21
C LYS A 236 2.54 15.01 -17.27
N ARG A 237 3.77 14.84 -17.76
CA ARG A 237 4.95 15.32 -17.03
C ARG A 237 4.79 16.83 -16.82
N ARG A 238 4.56 17.24 -15.57
CA ARG A 238 4.50 18.64 -15.16
C ARG A 238 5.78 19.03 -14.45
N HIS A 239 6.14 20.31 -14.58
CA HIS A 239 7.20 20.92 -13.79
C HIS A 239 6.83 20.91 -12.29
N GLU A 240 7.78 20.65 -11.41
CA GLU A 240 7.57 20.58 -9.96
C GLU A 240 6.81 21.81 -9.41
N LEU A 241 5.74 21.57 -8.65
CA LEU A 241 5.05 22.62 -7.88
C LEU A 241 6.00 23.14 -6.79
N ARG A 242 6.13 24.47 -6.68
CA ARG A 242 6.96 25.10 -5.64
C ARG A 242 6.18 25.12 -4.31
N PRO A 243 6.77 24.71 -3.18
CA PRO A 243 6.12 24.76 -1.88
C PRO A 243 5.85 26.22 -1.46
N ALA A 244 4.70 26.47 -0.83
CA ALA A 244 4.32 27.75 -0.27
C ALA A 244 4.64 27.80 1.23
N GLY A 245 5.63 28.62 1.61
CA GLY A 245 6.07 28.76 3.00
C GLY A 245 4.96 29.19 3.99
N ILE A 246 3.92 29.86 3.50
CA ILE A 246 2.75 30.29 4.29
C ILE A 246 1.94 29.09 4.83
N LEU A 247 1.97 27.95 4.13
CA LEU A 247 1.25 26.74 4.52
C LEU A 247 2.11 25.78 5.37
N GLY A 248 3.35 26.18 5.72
CA GLY A 248 4.29 25.33 6.45
C GLY A 248 4.91 24.22 5.59
N GLU A 249 4.85 24.37 4.27
CA GLU A 249 5.31 23.38 3.30
C GLU A 249 6.83 23.46 3.14
N ARG A 250 7.51 22.31 3.24
CA ARG A 250 8.95 22.18 3.01
C ARG A 250 9.20 21.14 1.93
N ARG A 251 10.23 21.40 1.13
CA ARG A 251 10.63 20.55 0.00
C ARG A 251 11.05 19.17 0.48
#